data_AF-A0A7Y2TUL9-F1
#
_entry.id   AF-A0A7Y2TUL9-F1
#
_cell.length_a   1.000
_cell.length_b   1.000
_cell.length_c   1.000
_cell.angle_alpha   90.00
_cell.angle_beta   90.00
_cell.angle_gamma   90.00
#
_symmetry.space_group_name_H-M   'P 1'
#
loop_
_entity.id
_entity.type
_entity.pdbx_description
1 polymer ?
#
loop_
_entity_poly.entity_id
_entity_poly.type
_entity_poly.pdbx_seq_one_letter_code
_entity_poly.pdbx_strand_id
1 'polypeptide(L)'
;LQETPRYQLPATVIPYLMPSRYCQSDLFLDFTTTQFAGMTGGTLVQSMRDWVALNFTYDIFTSNPGTTATDSFASLRGVCRDYAHVLIALVRAVGIPARFVSVYAPDVTPQDFHAVVEVFLEGDWHLVDPTGMAAPTDIVRICVGRDAADASFLTSYGVLNLQEQSVQVQRVTP
;
A
#
# COMPACT_ATOMS: atom_id res chain seq x y z
N LEU A 1 -4.76 -9.70 -15.45
CA LEU A 1 -3.74 -10.33 -14.60
C LEU A 1 -4.37 -11.45 -13.78
N GLN A 2 -3.98 -12.71 -14.01
CA GLN A 2 -4.40 -13.86 -13.20
C GLN A 2 -3.60 -13.98 -11.90
N GLU A 3 -4.18 -14.64 -10.89
CA GLU A 3 -3.47 -14.97 -9.66
C GLU A 3 -2.39 -16.02 -9.93
N THR A 4 -1.22 -15.84 -9.31
CA THR A 4 -0.17 -16.86 -9.38
C THR A 4 -0.55 -18.01 -8.45
N PRO A 5 -0.65 -19.26 -8.94
CA PRO A 5 -0.98 -20.40 -8.09
C PRO A 5 0.00 -20.54 -6.92
N ARG A 6 -0.49 -20.89 -5.72
CA ARG A 6 0.33 -20.91 -4.48
C ARG A 6 1.59 -21.77 -4.59
N TYR A 7 1.52 -22.89 -5.31
CA TYR A 7 2.66 -23.80 -5.50
C TYR A 7 3.73 -23.25 -6.47
N GLN A 8 3.41 -22.17 -7.21
CA GLN A 8 4.33 -21.48 -8.11
C GLN A 8 4.92 -20.22 -7.48
N LEU A 9 4.48 -19.82 -6.29
CA LEU A 9 5.00 -18.63 -5.62
C LEU A 9 6.47 -18.86 -5.21
N PRO A 10 7.39 -17.97 -5.62
CA PRO A 10 8.77 -18.03 -5.15
C PRO A 10 8.85 -17.90 -3.63
N ALA A 11 9.84 -18.53 -3.00
CA ALA A 11 10.04 -18.45 -1.55
C ALA A 11 10.20 -17.01 -1.04
N THR A 12 10.75 -16.12 -1.87
CA THR A 12 10.91 -14.68 -1.57
C THR A 12 9.58 -13.90 -1.59
N VAL A 13 8.53 -14.45 -2.19
CA VAL A 13 7.20 -13.82 -2.30
C VAL A 13 6.29 -14.25 -1.15
N ILE A 14 6.44 -15.49 -0.65
CA ILE A 14 5.59 -16.07 0.40
C ILE A 14 5.43 -15.17 1.65
N PRO A 15 6.48 -14.49 2.18
CA PRO A 15 6.33 -13.62 3.35
C PRO A 15 5.30 -12.50 3.16
N TYR A 16 5.04 -12.08 1.92
CA TYR A 16 4.10 -11.01 1.57
C TYR A 16 2.64 -11.48 1.49
N LEU A 17 2.35 -12.73 1.85
CA LEU A 17 1.00 -13.23 2.16
C LEU A 17 0.61 -13.01 3.62
N MET A 18 1.59 -12.87 4.51
CA MET A 18 1.35 -12.89 5.95
C MET A 18 0.92 -11.51 6.48
N PRO A 19 0.16 -11.48 7.58
CA PRO A 19 -0.06 -10.24 8.34
C PRO A 19 1.27 -9.62 8.79
N SER A 20 1.27 -8.30 8.97
CA SER A 20 2.42 -7.55 9.48
C SER A 20 1.98 -6.45 10.46
N ARG A 21 2.93 -5.69 11.03
CA ARG A 21 2.68 -4.73 12.13
C ARG A 21 1.55 -3.75 11.82
N TYR A 22 1.45 -3.29 10.58
CA TYR A 22 0.46 -2.30 10.16
C TYR A 22 -0.62 -2.88 9.22
N CYS A 23 -0.51 -4.15 8.82
CA CYS A 23 -1.42 -4.80 7.87
C CYS A 23 -1.95 -6.11 8.47
N GLN A 24 -2.95 -6.03 9.36
CA GLN A 24 -3.61 -7.19 9.99
C GLN A 24 -4.60 -7.87 9.04
N SER A 25 -4.09 -8.42 7.93
CA SER A 25 -4.90 -8.97 6.82
C SER A 25 -5.85 -10.09 7.23
N ASP A 26 -5.51 -10.85 8.27
CA ASP A 26 -6.34 -11.90 8.85
C ASP A 26 -7.70 -11.40 9.37
N LEU A 27 -7.81 -10.11 9.69
CA LEU A 27 -9.06 -9.49 10.17
C LEU A 27 -9.99 -9.03 9.04
N PHE A 28 -9.58 -9.15 7.77
CA PHE A 28 -10.31 -8.62 6.61
C PHE A 28 -10.97 -9.69 5.73
N LEU A 29 -10.87 -10.97 6.09
CA LEU A 29 -11.37 -12.07 5.25
C LEU A 29 -12.89 -11.97 5.01
N ASP A 30 -13.68 -11.78 6.06
CA ASP A 30 -15.15 -11.71 5.94
C ASP A 30 -15.59 -10.51 5.09
N PHE A 31 -14.98 -9.34 5.32
CA PHE A 31 -15.25 -8.14 4.54
C PHE A 31 -14.92 -8.35 3.06
N THR A 32 -13.71 -8.84 2.77
CA THR A 32 -13.24 -8.99 1.38
C THR A 32 -14.04 -10.02 0.59
N THR A 33 -14.32 -11.18 1.20
CA THR A 33 -15.09 -12.25 0.55
C THR A 33 -16.55 -11.86 0.30
N THR A 34 -17.13 -11.02 1.16
CA THR A 34 -18.49 -10.50 0.99
C THR A 34 -18.54 -9.36 -0.03
N GLN A 35 -17.69 -8.34 0.12
CA GLN A 35 -17.73 -7.11 -0.66
C GLN A 35 -17.31 -7.32 -2.12
N PHE A 36 -16.38 -8.25 -2.38
CA PHE A 36 -15.80 -8.48 -3.69
C PHE A 36 -16.07 -9.90 -4.22
N ALA A 37 -17.21 -10.48 -3.81
CA ALA A 37 -17.60 -11.83 -4.18
C ALA A 37 -17.57 -12.05 -5.70
N GLY A 38 -16.97 -13.17 -6.13
CA GLY A 38 -16.91 -13.56 -7.54
C GLY A 38 -15.82 -12.85 -8.37
N MET A 39 -15.09 -11.89 -7.81
CA MET A 39 -13.95 -11.25 -8.46
C MET A 39 -12.65 -12.00 -8.13
N THR A 40 -11.70 -12.02 -9.07
CA THR A 40 -10.38 -12.67 -8.89
C THR A 40 -9.25 -11.87 -9.54
N GLY A 41 -8.01 -12.15 -9.14
CA GLY A 41 -6.79 -11.61 -9.75
C GLY A 41 -6.77 -10.08 -9.85
N GLY A 42 -6.32 -9.56 -10.99
CA GLY A 42 -6.15 -8.13 -11.22
C GLY A 42 -7.46 -7.34 -11.11
N THR A 43 -8.59 -7.91 -11.55
CA THR A 43 -9.91 -7.25 -11.43
C THR A 43 -10.33 -7.10 -9.98
N LEU A 44 -10.04 -8.10 -9.14
CA LEU A 44 -10.27 -8.03 -7.70
C LEU A 44 -9.41 -6.95 -7.05
N VAL A 45 -8.10 -6.93 -7.33
CA VAL A 45 -7.18 -5.91 -6.80
C VAL A 45 -7.60 -4.50 -7.23
N GLN A 46 -7.96 -4.32 -8.49
CA GLN A 46 -8.45 -3.02 -8.99
C GLN A 46 -9.72 -2.59 -8.27
N SER A 47 -10.67 -3.51 -8.07
CA SER A 47 -11.91 -3.22 -7.37
C SER A 47 -11.69 -2.84 -5.90
N MET A 48 -10.75 -3.51 -5.22
CA MET A 48 -10.33 -3.14 -3.86
C MET A 48 -9.66 -1.76 -3.84
N ARG A 49 -8.77 -1.48 -4.79
CA ARG A 49 -8.12 -0.18 -4.94
C ARG A 49 -9.15 0.93 -5.13
N ASP A 50 -10.13 0.73 -6.01
CA ASP A 50 -11.16 1.72 -6.31
C ASP A 50 -12.10 1.92 -5.13
N TRP A 51 -12.43 0.85 -4.40
CA TRP A 51 -13.19 0.96 -3.16
C TRP A 51 -12.46 1.80 -2.12
N VAL A 52 -11.16 1.58 -1.91
CA VAL A 52 -10.35 2.39 -0.98
C VAL A 52 -10.34 3.86 -1.43
N ALA A 53 -10.04 4.12 -2.71
CA ALA A 53 -9.99 5.47 -3.26
C ALA A 53 -11.32 6.22 -3.13
N LEU A 54 -12.45 5.52 -3.29
CA LEU A 54 -13.79 6.12 -3.22
C LEU A 54 -14.26 6.38 -1.78
N ASN A 55 -13.96 5.47 -0.86
CA ASN A 55 -14.50 5.53 0.51
C ASN A 55 -13.59 6.30 1.47
N PHE A 56 -12.29 6.41 1.18
CA PHE A 56 -11.37 7.11 2.05
C PHE A 56 -11.34 8.61 1.77
N THR A 57 -11.19 9.39 2.85
CA THR A 57 -10.84 10.81 2.75
C THR A 57 -9.36 11.00 3.06
N TYR A 58 -8.63 11.65 2.16
CA TYR A 58 -7.22 11.98 2.37
C TYR A 58 -7.09 13.12 3.37
N ASP A 59 -6.43 12.88 4.50
CA ASP A 59 -6.33 13.85 5.59
C ASP A 59 -5.03 13.69 6.40
N ILE A 60 -4.18 14.71 6.32
CA ILE A 60 -2.84 14.77 6.93
C ILE A 60 -2.84 14.86 8.46
N PHE A 61 -3.99 15.04 9.10
CA PHE A 61 -4.11 15.18 10.56
C PHE A 61 -4.73 13.96 11.24
N THR A 62 -5.04 12.89 10.49
CA THR A 62 -5.86 11.78 10.99
C THR A 62 -5.08 10.57 11.48
N SER A 63 -3.83 10.41 11.05
CA SER A 63 -3.00 9.28 11.41
C SER A 63 -1.70 9.70 12.10
N ASN A 64 -1.11 8.74 12.80
CA ASN A 64 0.16 8.88 13.48
C ASN A 64 1.04 7.64 13.19
N PRO A 65 2.32 7.61 13.61
CA PRO A 65 3.20 6.47 13.32
C PRO A 65 2.72 5.10 13.83
N GLY A 66 1.79 5.07 14.79
CA GLY A 66 1.18 3.87 15.34
C GLY A 66 -0.04 3.35 14.56
N THR A 67 -0.67 4.18 13.74
CA THR A 67 -1.91 3.88 12.99
C THR A 67 -1.74 2.68 12.08
N THR A 68 -2.71 1.76 12.12
CA THR A 68 -2.73 0.51 11.35
C THR A 68 -3.83 0.51 10.28
N ALA A 69 -3.80 -0.51 9.40
CA ALA A 69 -4.87 -0.74 8.42
C ALA A 69 -6.26 -0.84 9.08
N THR A 70 -6.37 -1.50 10.23
CA THR A 70 -7.65 -1.60 10.96
C THR A 70 -8.16 -0.25 11.45
N ASP A 71 -7.27 0.60 11.97
CA ASP A 71 -7.63 1.94 12.47
C ASP A 71 -8.12 2.84 11.33
N SER A 72 -7.37 2.85 10.22
CA SER A 72 -7.70 3.65 9.04
C SER A 72 -8.93 3.13 8.31
N PHE A 73 -9.15 1.81 8.29
CA PHE A 73 -10.39 1.24 7.75
C PHE A 73 -11.61 1.61 8.60
N ALA A 74 -11.50 1.60 9.93
CA ALA A 74 -12.59 1.98 10.80
C ALA A 74 -12.96 3.48 10.69
N SER A 75 -11.97 4.33 10.44
CA SER A 75 -12.17 5.78 10.30
C SER A 75 -12.41 6.26 8.86
N LEU A 76 -12.09 5.42 7.86
CA LEU A 76 -12.09 5.74 6.42
C LEU A 76 -11.29 7.01 6.09
N ARG A 77 -10.19 7.23 6.82
CA ARG A 77 -9.36 8.43 6.72
C ARG A 77 -7.89 8.07 6.88
N GLY A 78 -7.02 8.84 6.25
CA GLY A 78 -5.58 8.69 6.38
C GLY A 78 -4.80 9.42 5.30
N VAL A 79 -3.51 9.13 5.23
CA VAL A 79 -2.59 9.58 4.18
C VAL A 79 -2.15 8.42 3.30
N CYS A 80 -1.28 8.66 2.31
CA CYS A 80 -0.83 7.63 1.36
C CYS A 80 -0.36 6.32 2.02
N ARG A 81 0.36 6.41 3.15
CA ARG A 81 0.79 5.27 3.96
C ARG A 81 -0.39 4.39 4.40
N ASP A 82 -1.45 5.01 4.89
CA ASP A 82 -2.61 4.32 5.45
C ASP A 82 -3.44 3.67 4.34
N TYR A 83 -3.62 4.37 3.22
CA TYR A 83 -4.26 3.82 2.02
C TYR A 83 -3.52 2.57 1.53
N ALA A 84 -2.17 2.64 1.47
CA ALA A 84 -1.34 1.50 1.09
C ALA A 84 -1.48 0.34 2.07
N HIS A 85 -1.48 0.58 3.39
CA HIS A 85 -1.65 -0.47 4.39
C HIS A 85 -3.01 -1.14 4.34
N VAL A 86 -4.08 -0.37 4.13
CA VAL A 86 -5.44 -0.91 3.97
C VAL A 86 -5.51 -1.76 2.71
N LEU A 87 -5.03 -1.27 1.56
CA LEU A 87 -5.05 -2.06 0.33
C LEU A 87 -4.22 -3.35 0.47
N ILE A 88 -3.04 -3.29 1.10
CA ILE A 88 -2.22 -4.49 1.37
C ILE A 88 -3.01 -5.48 2.25
N ALA A 89 -3.67 -5.00 3.31
CA ALA A 89 -4.44 -5.87 4.19
C ALA A 89 -5.58 -6.57 3.46
N LEU A 90 -6.33 -5.85 2.60
CA LEU A 90 -7.41 -6.40 1.79
C LEU A 90 -6.90 -7.43 0.77
N VAL A 91 -5.82 -7.11 0.06
CA VAL A 91 -5.26 -7.99 -0.99
C VAL A 91 -4.66 -9.26 -0.38
N ARG A 92 -3.97 -9.16 0.77
CA ARG A 92 -3.45 -10.34 1.49
C ARG A 92 -4.56 -11.21 2.06
N ALA A 93 -5.69 -10.63 2.49
CA ALA A 93 -6.82 -11.39 3.05
C ALA A 93 -7.38 -12.42 2.06
N VAL A 94 -7.33 -12.11 0.75
CA VAL A 94 -7.76 -13.03 -0.32
C VAL A 94 -6.63 -13.93 -0.85
N GLY A 95 -5.44 -13.86 -0.24
CA GLY A 95 -4.31 -14.73 -0.57
C GLY A 95 -3.47 -14.29 -1.77
N ILE A 96 -3.54 -13.03 -2.17
CA ILE A 96 -2.64 -12.43 -3.17
C ILE A 96 -1.46 -11.78 -2.43
N PRO A 97 -0.20 -12.09 -2.77
CA PRO A 97 0.93 -11.43 -2.13
C PRO A 97 0.94 -9.93 -2.46
N ALA A 98 1.11 -9.09 -1.44
CA ALA A 98 1.18 -7.64 -1.59
C ALA A 98 2.26 -7.05 -0.69
N ARG A 99 2.95 -6.00 -1.13
CA ARG A 99 4.03 -5.36 -0.38
C ARG A 99 3.96 -3.83 -0.46
N PHE A 100 4.47 -3.19 0.57
CA PHE A 100 4.55 -1.74 0.67
C PHE A 100 5.73 -1.23 -0.15
N VAL A 101 5.53 -0.12 -0.84
CA VAL A 101 6.54 0.51 -1.67
C VAL A 101 6.58 2.00 -1.34
N SER A 102 7.74 2.46 -0.87
CA SER A 102 8.02 3.88 -0.77
C SER A 102 8.54 4.40 -2.11
N VAL A 103 8.03 5.54 -2.57
CA VAL A 103 8.34 6.08 -3.90
C VAL A 103 8.48 7.60 -3.89
N TYR A 104 9.20 8.12 -4.89
CA TYR A 104 9.04 9.47 -5.38
C TYR A 104 8.02 9.48 -6.52
N ALA A 105 7.12 10.47 -6.54
CA ALA A 105 6.14 10.66 -7.60
C ALA A 105 5.85 12.15 -7.82
N PRO A 106 5.77 12.63 -9.08
CA PRO A 106 5.68 14.05 -9.42
C PRO A 106 4.31 14.70 -9.22
N ASP A 107 3.23 13.91 -9.12
CA ASP A 107 1.85 14.43 -9.07
C ASP A 107 1.23 14.36 -7.66
N VAL A 108 2.04 14.03 -6.65
CA VAL A 108 1.62 13.96 -5.25
C VAL A 108 1.36 15.35 -4.70
N THR A 109 0.20 15.57 -4.09
CA THR A 109 -0.23 16.88 -3.60
C THR A 109 -0.73 16.81 -2.15
N PRO A 110 -0.16 17.60 -1.21
CA PRO A 110 1.06 18.41 -1.37
C PRO A 110 2.27 17.52 -1.63
N GLN A 111 3.30 18.06 -2.32
CA GLN A 111 4.48 17.28 -2.68
C GLN A 111 5.22 16.80 -1.43
N ASP A 112 5.33 15.47 -1.32
CA ASP A 112 6.11 14.77 -0.30
C ASP A 112 6.61 13.43 -0.88
N PHE A 113 7.21 12.59 -0.04
CA PHE A 113 7.30 11.17 -0.35
C PHE A 113 5.91 10.54 -0.49
N HIS A 114 5.84 9.44 -1.24
CA HIS A 114 4.59 8.73 -1.45
C HIS A 114 4.72 7.24 -1.11
N ALA A 115 3.58 6.63 -0.85
CA ALA A 115 3.47 5.22 -0.53
C ALA A 115 2.43 4.56 -1.44
N VAL A 116 2.84 3.48 -2.09
CA VAL A 116 2.00 2.68 -2.98
C VAL A 116 2.14 1.19 -2.64
N VAL A 117 1.46 0.34 -3.40
CA VAL A 117 1.44 -1.11 -3.21
C VAL A 117 2.00 -1.80 -4.43
N GLU A 118 2.76 -2.87 -4.23
CA GLU A 118 3.03 -3.86 -5.28
C GLU A 118 2.26 -5.13 -4.98
N VAL A 119 1.55 -5.68 -5.96
CA VAL A 119 0.83 -6.96 -5.87
C VAL A 119 1.45 -8.00 -6.79
N PHE A 120 1.50 -9.27 -6.37
CA PHE A 120 2.13 -10.33 -7.16
C PHE A 120 1.09 -11.11 -7.98
N LEU A 121 1.08 -10.89 -9.29
CA LEU A 121 0.13 -11.49 -10.24
C LEU A 121 0.87 -11.90 -11.52
N GLU A 122 0.44 -13.00 -12.14
CA GLU A 122 1.10 -13.56 -13.35
C GLU A 122 2.62 -13.71 -13.21
N GLY A 123 3.11 -14.05 -12.02
CA GLY A 123 4.54 -14.26 -11.77
C GLY A 123 5.38 -12.98 -11.61
N ASP A 124 4.79 -11.80 -11.55
CA ASP A 124 5.52 -10.53 -11.39
C ASP A 124 4.84 -9.55 -10.42
N TRP A 125 5.58 -8.51 -10.00
CA TRP A 125 5.10 -7.42 -9.15
C TRP A 125 4.51 -6.28 -9.97
N HIS A 126 3.26 -5.91 -9.66
CA HIS A 126 2.52 -4.85 -10.33
C HIS A 126 2.21 -3.72 -9.36
N LEU A 127 2.54 -2.48 -9.74
CA LEU A 127 2.32 -1.29 -8.93
C LEU A 127 0.86 -0.84 -8.95
N VAL A 128 0.34 -0.50 -7.77
CA VAL A 128 -1.03 -0.06 -7.53
C VAL A 128 -1.01 1.09 -6.54
N ASP A 129 -1.51 2.25 -6.96
CA ASP A 129 -1.68 3.41 -6.06
C ASP A 129 -3.15 3.54 -5.61
N PRO A 130 -3.45 3.26 -4.33
CA PRO A 130 -4.80 3.44 -3.76
C PRO A 130 -5.23 4.90 -3.60
N THR A 131 -4.31 5.86 -3.64
CA THR A 131 -4.67 7.30 -3.60
C THR A 131 -5.03 7.84 -4.98
N GLY A 132 -4.50 7.23 -6.04
CA GLY A 132 -4.63 7.73 -7.42
C GLY A 132 -3.80 8.96 -7.74
N MET A 133 -2.85 9.32 -6.87
CA MET A 133 -1.97 10.47 -7.08
C MET A 133 -0.76 10.15 -7.97
N ALA A 134 -0.47 8.88 -8.23
CA ALA A 134 0.71 8.48 -8.99
C ALA A 134 0.41 7.39 -10.03
N ALA A 135 0.97 7.55 -11.23
CA ALA A 135 0.97 6.54 -12.27
C ALA A 135 2.24 5.67 -12.20
N PRO A 136 2.16 4.34 -12.39
CA PRO A 136 3.33 3.46 -12.37
C PRO A 136 4.48 3.87 -13.31
N THR A 137 4.17 4.58 -14.40
CA THR A 137 5.14 5.07 -15.38
C THR A 137 5.95 6.29 -14.91
N ASP A 138 5.48 6.99 -13.88
CA ASP A 138 6.04 8.26 -13.41
C ASP A 138 6.65 8.17 -12.01
N ILE A 139 6.77 6.97 -11.43
CA ILE A 139 7.29 6.77 -10.08
C ILE A 139 8.71 6.21 -10.06
N VAL A 140 9.47 6.62 -9.05
CA VAL A 140 10.80 6.07 -8.74
C VAL A 140 10.72 5.35 -7.39
N ARG A 141 11.01 4.05 -7.39
CA ARG A 141 11.01 3.23 -6.16
C ARG A 141 12.20 3.56 -5.28
N ILE A 142 11.94 3.75 -3.99
CA ILE A 142 12.97 3.98 -2.96
C ILE A 142 13.29 2.65 -2.26
N CYS A 143 12.28 2.05 -1.64
CA CYS A 143 12.41 0.79 -0.92
C CYS A 143 11.09 0.00 -0.90
N VAL A 144 11.19 -1.29 -0.55
CA VAL A 144 10.06 -2.19 -0.41
C VAL A 144 10.12 -2.95 0.90
N GLY A 145 8.95 -3.24 1.47
CA GLY A 145 8.82 -3.89 2.76
C GLY A 145 7.47 -4.59 2.90
N ARG A 146 7.27 -5.38 3.96
CA ARG A 146 5.92 -5.95 4.20
C ARG A 146 4.94 -4.84 4.56
N ASP A 147 5.40 -3.83 5.29
CA ASP A 147 4.70 -2.59 5.58
C ASP A 147 5.73 -1.49 5.91
N ALA A 148 5.26 -0.37 6.49
CA ALA A 148 6.14 0.76 6.81
C ALA A 148 7.17 0.46 7.91
N ALA A 149 7.06 -0.64 8.67
CA ALA A 149 8.08 -1.02 9.65
C ALA A 149 9.38 -1.46 8.96
N ASP A 150 9.27 -2.01 7.74
CA ASP A 150 10.40 -2.45 6.94
C ASP A 150 10.88 -1.36 5.95
N ALA A 151 10.13 -0.25 5.83
CA ALA A 151 10.27 0.75 4.76
C ALA A 151 10.06 2.19 5.26
N SER A 152 10.40 2.48 6.51
CA SER A 152 10.31 3.84 7.08
C SER A 152 11.35 4.77 6.46
N PHE A 153 11.02 6.04 6.26
CA PHE A 153 12.01 7.06 5.87
C PHE A 153 13.08 7.27 6.94
N LEU A 154 12.67 7.24 8.21
CA LEU A 154 13.56 7.36 9.37
C LEU A 154 13.04 6.48 10.50
N THR A 155 13.94 5.69 11.07
CA THR A 155 13.71 4.97 12.34
C THR A 155 14.61 5.59 13.41
N SER A 156 14.05 5.89 14.59
CA SER A 156 14.80 6.42 15.73
C SER A 156 14.78 5.47 16.92
N TYR A 157 15.90 5.41 17.63
CA TYR A 157 16.03 4.72 18.91
C TYR A 157 16.19 5.76 20.03
N GLY A 158 15.14 6.56 20.22
CA GLY A 158 15.12 7.72 21.10
C GLY A 158 14.13 8.78 20.61
N VAL A 159 13.93 9.82 21.43
CA VAL A 159 13.06 10.95 21.09
C VAL A 159 13.77 11.85 20.09
N LEU A 160 13.15 12.05 18.93
CA LEU A 160 13.58 13.03 17.93
C LEU A 160 12.44 14.00 17.67
N ASN A 161 12.78 15.26 17.43
CA ASN A 161 11.86 16.28 16.96
C ASN A 161 12.22 16.62 15.52
N LEU A 162 11.33 16.29 14.58
CA LEU A 162 11.49 16.71 13.19
C LEU A 162 11.52 18.24 13.14
N GLN A 163 12.60 18.81 12.59
CA GLN A 163 12.75 20.26 12.44
C GLN A 163 12.21 20.73 11.09
N GLU A 164 12.60 20.04 10.01
CA GLU A 164 12.23 20.39 8.65
C GLU A 164 12.24 19.12 7.79
N GLN A 165 11.34 19.06 6.80
CA GLN A 165 11.31 18.06 5.74
C GLN A 165 10.87 18.74 4.44
N SER A 166 11.58 18.46 3.34
CA SER A 166 11.19 18.91 2.01
C SER A 166 11.52 17.84 0.98
N VAL A 167 10.56 17.56 0.10
CA VAL A 167 10.71 16.64 -1.04
C VAL A 167 10.19 17.35 -2.27
N GLN A 168 10.94 17.26 -3.38
CA GLN A 168 10.53 17.81 -4.67
C GLN A 168 10.83 16.79 -5.76
N VAL A 169 9.86 16.55 -6.63
CA VAL A 169 9.96 15.60 -7.73
C VAL A 169 9.53 16.30 -9.00
N GLN A 170 10.35 16.26 -10.05
CA GLN A 170 10.06 16.91 -11.33
C GLN A 170 10.37 15.95 -12.47
N ARG A 171 9.54 15.99 -13.52
CA ARG A 171 9.82 15.29 -14.78
C ARG A 171 10.89 16.05 -15.54
N VAL A 172 12.00 15.39 -15.87
CA VAL A 172 13.07 15.97 -16.69
C VAL A 172 12.86 15.50 -18.13
N THR A 173 12.69 16.45 -19.05
CA THR A 173 12.71 16.13 -20.49
C THR A 173 14.16 15.85 -20.90
N PRO A 174 14.45 14.80 -21.68
CA PRO A 174 15.80 14.50 -22.16
C PRO A 174 16.43 15.64 -22.97
#